data_AF-A0A4R4R6S5-F1
#
_entry.id   AF-A0A4R4R6S5-F1
#
_cell.length_a   1.000
_cell.length_b   1.000
_cell.length_c   1.000
_cell.angle_alpha   90.00
_cell.angle_beta   90.00
_cell.angle_gamma   90.00
#
_symmetry.space_group_name_H-M   'P 1'
#
loop_
_entity.id
_entity.type
_entity.pdbx_description
1 polymer ?
#
loop_
_entity_poly.entity_id
_entity_poly.type
_entity_poly.pdbx_seq_one_letter_code
_entity_poly.pdbx_strand_id
1 'polypeptide(L)' 'MGLFSKKPPPPPPDRDTVMSLLKLGMDETDAADRDIDSREFRAAKDKFETALRAAPKAEADAALDALRRHGY' A
#
# COMPACT_ATOMS: atom_id res chain seq x y z
N MET A 1 -29.43 -29.93 -4.05
CA MET A 1 -29.00 -28.87 -3.12
C MET A 1 -27.57 -28.51 -3.46
N GLY A 2 -27.35 -27.30 -3.98
CA GLY A 2 -26.03 -26.86 -4.45
C GLY A 2 -25.06 -26.69 -3.29
N LEU A 3 -23.96 -27.44 -3.32
CA LEU A 3 -22.84 -27.27 -2.42
C LEU A 3 -22.15 -25.95 -2.78
N PHE A 4 -22.49 -24.88 -2.05
CA PHE A 4 -21.79 -23.62 -2.16
C PHE A 4 -20.32 -23.85 -1.79
N SER A 5 -19.46 -23.90 -2.80
CA SER A 5 -18.01 -23.84 -2.64
C SER A 5 -17.65 -22.50 -2.00
N LYS A 6 -17.66 -22.44 -0.67
CA LYS A 6 -17.00 -21.38 0.09
C LYS A 6 -15.53 -21.46 -0.26
N LYS A 7 -15.07 -20.60 -1.17
CA LYS A 7 -13.63 -20.42 -1.41
C LYS A 7 -12.97 -20.17 -0.05
N PRO A 8 -11.85 -20.85 0.26
CA PRO A 8 -11.13 -20.56 1.49
C PRO A 8 -10.78 -19.06 1.53
N PRO A 9 -10.82 -18.44 2.73
CA PRO A 9 -10.42 -17.05 2.85
C PRO A 9 -8.99 -16.89 2.31
N PRO A 10 -8.68 -15.77 1.64
CA PRO A 10 -7.32 -15.52 1.19
C PRO A 10 -6.37 -15.57 2.40
N PRO A 11 -5.11 -15.99 2.17
CA PRO A 11 -4.11 -15.94 3.22
C PRO A 11 -4.01 -14.51 3.78
N PRO A 12 -3.70 -14.36 5.08
CA PRO A 12 -3.49 -13.04 5.66
C PRO A 12 -2.34 -12.35 4.92
N PRO A 13 -2.43 -11.02 4.72
CA PRO A 13 -1.41 -10.28 4.01
C PRO A 13 -0.08 -10.35 4.77
N ASP A 14 1.01 -10.44 4.02
CA ASP A 14 2.35 -10.44 4.59
C ASP A 14 2.66 -9.09 5.28
N ARG A 15 2.97 -9.16 6.57
CA ARG A 15 3.18 -7.96 7.40
C ARG A 15 4.38 -7.14 6.94
N ASP A 16 5.45 -7.79 6.49
CA ASP A 16 6.69 -7.11 6.09
C ASP A 16 6.47 -6.30 4.80
N THR A 17 5.75 -6.89 3.85
CA THR A 17 5.32 -6.24 2.62
C THR A 17 4.40 -5.06 2.91
N VAL A 18 3.40 -5.25 3.77
CA VAL A 18 2.47 -4.18 4.18
C VAL A 18 3.21 -3.03 4.87
N MET A 19 4.15 -3.33 5.79
CA MET A 19 4.95 -2.31 6.47
C MET A 19 5.88 -1.57 5.52
N SER A 20 6.47 -2.27 4.54
CA SER A 20 7.30 -1.66 3.52
C SER A 20 6.50 -0.69 2.64
N LEU A 21 5.30 -1.08 2.22
CA LEU A 21 4.39 -0.21 1.46
C LEU A 21 3.93 1.00 2.28
N LEU A 22 3.56 0.79 3.55
CA LEU A 22 3.22 1.87 4.48
C LEU A 22 4.33 2.90 4.61
N LYS A 23 5.57 2.43 4.79
CA LYS A 23 6.73 3.32 4.90
C LYS A 23 6.94 4.16 3.63
N LEU A 24 6.76 3.56 2.47
CA LEU A 24 6.85 4.27 1.18
C LEU A 24 5.71 5.28 1.01
N GLY A 25 4.49 4.95 1.39
CA GLY A 25 3.36 5.89 1.37
C GLY A 25 3.57 7.06 2.34
N MET A 26 4.12 6.81 3.54
CA MET A 26 4.47 7.88 4.47
C MET A 26 5.58 8.80 3.94
N ASP A 27 6.58 8.24 3.24
CA ASP A 27 7.65 9.00 2.57
C ASP A 27 7.10 9.88 1.43
N GLU A 28 6.14 9.35 0.66
CA GLU A 28 5.41 10.12 -0.35
C GLU A 28 4.67 11.30 0.30
N THR A 29 3.88 11.06 1.36
CA THR A 29 3.11 12.12 2.03
C THR A 29 4.03 13.16 2.69
N ASP A 30 5.14 12.75 3.33
CA ASP A 30 6.13 13.67 3.91
C ASP A 30 6.80 14.54 2.84
N ALA A 31 7.12 13.96 1.68
CA ALA A 31 7.66 14.71 0.55
C ALA A 31 6.62 15.67 -0.05
N ALA A 32 5.35 15.27 -0.12
CA ALA A 32 4.25 16.10 -0.58
C ALA A 32 4.01 17.31 0.34
N ASP A 33 4.06 17.09 1.66
CA ASP A 33 3.90 18.12 2.68
C ASP A 33 5.01 19.18 2.61
N ARG A 34 6.23 18.80 2.20
CA ARG A 34 7.31 19.75 1.95
C ARG A 34 7.14 20.51 0.65
N ASP A 35 7.02 19.78 -0.46
CA ASP A 35 6.85 20.33 -1.80
C ASP A 35 6.38 19.25 -2.79
N ILE A 36 5.11 19.33 -3.19
CA ILE A 36 4.47 18.41 -4.12
C ILE A 36 5.03 18.50 -5.56
N ASP A 37 5.67 19.60 -5.93
CA ASP A 37 6.30 19.76 -7.25
C ASP A 37 7.77 19.34 -7.25
N SER A 38 8.31 18.97 -6.08
CA SER A 38 9.69 18.54 -5.94
C SER A 38 9.98 17.23 -6.69
N ARG A 39 11.25 17.08 -7.08
CA ARG A 39 11.75 15.80 -7.61
C ARG A 39 11.70 14.68 -6.57
N GLU A 40 11.76 15.05 -5.28
CA GLU A 40 11.72 14.12 -4.16
C GLU A 40 10.34 13.47 -4.04
N PHE A 41 9.26 14.26 -4.06
CA PHE A 41 7.90 13.74 -4.10
C PHE A 41 7.69 12.82 -5.30
N ARG A 42 8.10 13.23 -6.50
CA ARG A 42 7.97 12.38 -7.71
C ARG A 42 8.72 11.05 -7.56
N ALA A 43 9.91 11.06 -6.97
CA ALA A 43 10.68 9.85 -6.75
C ALA A 43 10.07 8.95 -5.66
N ALA A 44 9.53 9.53 -4.59
CA ALA A 44 8.84 8.80 -3.53
C ALA A 44 7.55 8.14 -4.06
N LYS A 45 6.75 8.92 -4.80
CA LYS A 45 5.55 8.44 -5.48
C LYS A 45 5.84 7.30 -6.46
N ASP A 46 6.84 7.45 -7.32
CA ASP A 46 7.20 6.40 -8.29
C ASP A 46 7.63 5.09 -7.60
N LYS A 47 8.40 5.20 -6.51
CA LYS A 47 8.77 4.03 -5.69
C LYS A 47 7.55 3.38 -5.04
N PHE A 48 6.65 4.18 -4.46
CA PHE A 48 5.43 3.68 -3.84
C PHE A 48 4.53 3.00 -4.87
N GLU A 49 4.24 3.64 -6.01
CA GLU A 49 3.42 3.07 -7.07
C GLU A 49 4.04 1.80 -7.66
N THR A 50 5.37 1.77 -7.83
CA THR A 50 6.09 0.57 -8.32
C THR A 50 5.97 -0.57 -7.32
N ALA A 51 6.19 -0.30 -6.03
CA ALA A 51 6.05 -1.31 -4.98
C ALA A 51 4.59 -1.80 -4.87
N LEU A 52 3.62 -0.89 -5.00
CA LEU A 52 2.19 -1.21 -4.93
C LEU A 52 1.72 -2.06 -6.11
N ARG A 53 2.27 -1.84 -7.31
CA ARG A 53 2.02 -2.69 -8.49
C ARG A 53 2.68 -4.07 -8.39
N ALA A 54 3.83 -4.16 -7.72
CA ALA A 54 4.54 -5.41 -7.52
C ALA A 54 3.95 -6.25 -6.37
N ALA A 55 3.33 -5.60 -5.39
CA ALA A 55 2.73 -6.28 -4.25
C ALA A 55 1.44 -7.02 -4.61
N PRO A 56 1.11 -8.12 -3.90
CA PRO A 56 -0.18 -8.75 -4.08
C PRO A 56 -1.30 -7.85 -3.57
N LYS A 57 -2.50 -8.05 -4.13
CA LYS A 57 -3.64 -7.15 -3.91
C LYS A 57 -4.03 -7.02 -2.44
N ALA A 58 -3.92 -8.09 -1.65
CA ALA A 58 -4.29 -8.08 -0.25
C ALA A 58 -3.38 -7.16 0.59
N GLU A 59 -2.08 -7.19 0.32
CA GLU A 59 -1.06 -6.37 0.96
C GLU A 59 -1.20 -4.91 0.54
N ALA A 60 -1.44 -4.65 -0.75
CA ALA A 60 -1.70 -3.31 -1.25
C ALA A 60 -2.97 -2.70 -0.61
N ASP A 61 -4.09 -3.42 -0.60
CA ASP A 61 -5.33 -2.98 0.05
C ASP A 61 -5.12 -2.75 1.56
N ALA A 62 -4.38 -3.63 2.25
CA ALA A 62 -4.08 -3.48 3.67
C ALA A 62 -3.19 -2.26 3.97
N ALA A 63 -2.19 -2.00 3.13
CA ALA A 63 -1.32 -0.83 3.28
C ALA A 63 -2.09 0.48 3.03
N LEU A 64 -2.92 0.52 1.98
CA LEU A 64 -3.77 1.67 1.67
C LEU A 64 -4.81 1.96 2.76
N ASP A 65 -5.45 0.92 3.29
CA ASP A 65 -6.39 1.04 4.41
C ASP A 65 -5.69 1.57 5.68
N ALA A 66 -4.47 1.10 5.96
CA ALA A 66 -3.67 1.60 7.06
C ALA A 66 -3.27 3.07 6.88
N LEU A 67 -2.76 3.47 5.71
CA LEU A 67 -2.43 4.87 5.39
C LEU A 67 -3.65 5.78 5.61
N ARG A 68 -4.81 5.38 5.07
CA ARG A 68 -6.06 6.11 5.22
C ARG A 68 -6.53 6.21 6.67
N ARG A 69 -6.35 5.17 7.48
CA ARG A 69 -6.69 5.20 8.93
C ARG A 69 -5.79 6.15 9.72
N HIS A 70 -4.55 6.31 9.30
CA HIS A 70 -3.58 7.19 9.94
C HIS A 70 -3.64 8.64 9.42
N GLY A 71 -4.40 8.91 8.35
CA GLY A 71 -4.61 10.24 7.79
C GLY A 71 -3.53 10.67 6.79
N TYR A 72 -2.83 9.71 6.19
CA TYR A 72 -1.88 9.92 5.11
C TYR A 72 -2.55 9.91 3.74
#